data_AF-A0A536V277-F1
#
_entry.id   AF-A0A536V277-F1
#
_cell.length_a   1.000
_cell.length_b   1.000
_cell.length_c   1.000
_cell.angle_alpha   90.00
_cell.angle_beta   90.00
_cell.angle_gamma   90.00
#
_symmetry.space_group_name_H-M   'P 1'
#
loop_
_entity.id
_entity.type
_entity.pdbx_description
1 polymer ?
#
loop_
_entity_poly.entity_id
_entity_poly.type
_entity_poly.pdbx_seq_one_letter_code
_entity_poly.pdbx_strand_id
1 'polypeptide(L)'
;MAHADFVLGDRDGTSADPQLTRWIERFLNSRGYAVSVNHPYKGVELVRKHGRPAEGRHSIQIEVNKRLYMDENTQKLHAGFLSVRRVLLELSQQLLRGVPLHDA
;
A
#
# COMPACT_ATOMS: atom_id res chain seq x y z
N MET A 1 -14.96 -1.24 15.26
CA MET A 1 -14.70 -0.48 14.01
C MET A 1 -14.00 -1.43 13.05
N ALA A 2 -14.46 -1.57 11.82
CA ALA A 2 -13.82 -2.47 10.87
C ALA A 2 -12.47 -1.86 10.46
N HIS A 3 -11.37 -2.51 10.82
CA HIS A 3 -10.03 -2.14 10.34
C HIS A 3 -9.96 -2.40 8.82
N ALA A 4 -9.43 -1.41 8.09
CA ALA A 4 -9.17 -1.54 6.66
C ALA A 4 -8.37 -2.81 6.36
N ASP A 5 -8.53 -3.34 5.14
CA ASP A 5 -7.76 -4.47 4.63
C ASP A 5 -6.31 -4.06 4.39
N PHE A 6 -6.11 -2.85 3.83
CA PHE A 6 -4.80 -2.25 3.64
C PHE A 6 -4.77 -0.81 4.17
N VAL A 7 -3.62 -0.38 4.68
CA VAL A 7 -3.35 1.03 4.99
C VAL A 7 -2.13 1.50 4.21
N LEU A 8 -2.29 2.57 3.44
CA LEU A 8 -1.20 3.23 2.70
C LEU A 8 -0.70 4.42 3.51
N GLY A 9 0.60 4.45 3.80
CA GLY A 9 1.25 5.54 4.52
C GLY A 9 2.31 6.23 3.67
N ASP A 10 2.02 7.44 3.20
CA ASP A 10 2.95 8.28 2.41
C ASP A 10 3.34 9.57 3.14
N ARG A 11 3.15 9.58 4.45
CA ARG A 11 3.40 10.69 5.37
C ARG A 11 2.64 11.95 4.97
N ASP A 12 1.33 11.81 4.81
CA ASP A 12 0.43 12.89 4.38
C ASP A 12 0.90 13.57 3.07
N GLY A 13 1.36 12.76 2.11
CA GLY A 13 1.84 13.22 0.80
C GLY A 13 3.25 13.80 0.76
N THR A 14 4.03 13.71 1.86
CA THR A 14 5.39 14.29 1.91
C THR A 14 6.49 13.34 1.44
N SER A 15 6.22 12.03 1.34
CA SER A 15 7.23 11.02 1.00
C SER A 15 7.02 10.35 -0.36
N ALA A 16 5.88 10.57 -1.01
CA ALA A 16 5.59 10.09 -2.35
C ALA A 16 4.75 11.11 -3.13
N ASP A 17 4.69 10.96 -4.45
CA ASP A 17 3.75 11.72 -5.25
C ASP A 17 2.31 11.28 -4.90
N PRO A 18 1.37 12.20 -4.61
CA PRO A 18 0.00 11.84 -4.30
C PRO A 18 -0.71 11.03 -5.41
N GLN A 19 -0.30 11.16 -6.68
CA GLN A 19 -0.82 10.35 -7.77
C GLN A 19 -0.43 8.88 -7.62
N LEU A 20 0.78 8.59 -7.14
CA LEU A 20 1.25 7.23 -6.89
C LEU A 20 0.41 6.56 -5.79
N THR A 21 0.22 7.25 -4.66
CA THR A 21 -0.59 6.75 -3.54
C THR A 21 -2.03 6.48 -3.98
N ARG A 22 -2.66 7.44 -4.68
CA ARG A 22 -4.03 7.27 -5.23
C ARG A 22 -4.12 6.15 -6.25
N TRP A 23 -3.08 5.93 -7.06
CA TRP A 23 -3.06 4.84 -8.03
C TRP A 23 -3.04 3.48 -7.32
N ILE A 24 -2.20 3.32 -6.29
CA ILE A 24 -2.13 2.10 -5.47
C ILE A 24 -3.46 1.86 -4.75
N GLU A 25 -4.04 2.90 -4.16
CA GLU A 25 -5.36 2.85 -3.53
C GLU A 25 -6.43 2.33 -4.49
N ARG A 26 -6.54 2.93 -5.69
CA ARG A 26 -7.49 2.48 -6.72
C ARG A 26 -7.23 1.04 -7.16
N PHE A 27 -5.97 0.66 -7.34
CA PHE A 27 -5.59 -0.70 -7.71
C PHE A 27 -6.07 -1.74 -6.70
N LEU A 28 -5.95 -1.45 -5.40
CA LEU A 28 -6.38 -2.35 -4.33
C LEU A 28 -7.91 -2.33 -4.17
N ASN A 29 -8.52 -1.14 -4.18
CA ASN A 29 -9.98 -0.99 -4.14
C ASN A 29 -10.66 -1.72 -5.31
N SER A 30 -10.09 -1.68 -6.53
CA SER A 30 -10.65 -2.38 -7.69
C SER A 30 -10.60 -3.91 -7.57
N ARG A 31 -9.91 -4.44 -6.56
CA ARG A 31 -9.84 -5.88 -6.25
C ARG A 31 -10.70 -6.25 -5.04
N GLY A 32 -11.52 -5.31 -4.57
CA GLY A 32 -12.49 -5.51 -3.50
C GLY A 32 -11.93 -5.33 -2.09
N TYR A 33 -10.71 -4.80 -1.94
CA TYR A 33 -10.13 -4.52 -0.62
C TYR A 33 -10.58 -3.15 -0.11
N ALA A 34 -10.87 -3.05 1.19
CA ALA A 34 -11.05 -1.76 1.86
C ALA A 34 -9.68 -1.13 2.16
N VAL A 35 -9.41 0.05 1.60
CA VAL A 35 -8.13 0.75 1.78
C VAL A 35 -8.32 2.04 2.56
N SER A 36 -7.44 2.30 3.53
CA SER A 36 -7.31 3.60 4.17
C SER A 36 -5.97 4.24 3.80
N VAL A 37 -5.93 5.57 3.74
CA VAL A 37 -4.71 6.34 3.50
C VAL A 37 -4.37 7.15 4.74
N ASN A 38 -3.13 7.04 5.22
CA ASN A 38 -2.58 7.78 6.34
C ASN A 38 -3.34 7.63 7.68
N HIS A 39 -4.16 6.58 7.82
CA HIS A 39 -4.90 6.31 9.04
C HIS A 39 -5.08 4.81 9.30
N PRO A 40 -4.75 4.31 10.51
CA PRO A 40 -4.09 5.01 11.61
C PRO A 40 -2.57 5.20 11.37
N TYR A 41 -2.02 4.57 10.33
CA TYR A 41 -0.59 4.57 10.03
C TYR A 41 -0.27 5.49 8.86
N LYS A 42 0.51 6.54 9.14
CA LYS A 42 0.94 7.53 8.14
C LYS A 42 2.22 7.17 7.42
N GLY A 43 2.92 6.12 7.85
CA GLY A 43 4.34 5.98 7.56
C GLY A 43 5.18 6.79 8.56
N VAL A 44 6.29 6.20 8.99
CA VAL A 44 7.17 6.74 10.04
C VAL A 44 8.55 7.13 9.46
N GLU A 45 9.61 7.07 10.26
CA GLU A 45 10.93 7.60 9.92
C GLU A 45 11.53 7.02 8.63
N LEU A 46 11.36 5.72 8.35
CA LEU A 46 11.92 5.11 7.12
C LEU A 46 11.30 5.69 5.85
N VAL A 47 9.97 5.81 5.82
CA VAL A 47 9.24 6.39 4.68
C VAL A 47 9.67 7.84 4.48
N ARG A 48 9.77 8.62 5.57
CA ARG A 48 10.25 10.01 5.53
C ARG A 48 11.68 10.13 5.03
N LYS A 49 12.60 9.30 5.53
CA LYS A 49 14.04 9.37 5.24
C LYS A 49 14.35 9.02 3.78
N HIS A 50 13.55 8.15 3.17
CA HIS A 50 13.80 7.63 1.83
C HIS A 50 12.92 8.27 0.74
N GLY A 51 11.85 8.99 1.12
CA GLY A 51 11.04 9.78 0.21
C GLY A 51 11.69 11.13 -0.12
N ARG A 52 11.89 11.41 -1.40
CA ARG A 52 12.22 12.72 -1.96
C ARG A 52 11.44 12.93 -3.26
N PRO A 53 10.11 13.20 -3.19
CA PRO A 53 9.25 13.24 -4.37
C PRO A 53 9.71 14.27 -5.42
N ALA A 54 10.25 15.41 -4.98
CA ALA A 54 10.82 16.43 -5.86
C ALA A 54 12.04 15.94 -6.67
N GLU A 55 12.72 14.87 -6.21
CA GLU A 55 13.83 14.21 -6.90
C GLU A 55 13.38 12.92 -7.61
N GLY A 56 12.06 12.67 -7.73
CA GLY A 56 11.52 11.44 -8.30
C GLY A 56 11.72 10.19 -7.44
N ARG A 57 12.04 10.34 -6.14
CA ARG A 57 12.15 9.22 -5.19
C ARG A 57 10.91 9.17 -4.32
N HIS A 58 10.15 8.09 -4.41
CA HIS A 58 8.90 7.91 -3.67
C HIS A 58 9.03 6.77 -2.67
N SER A 59 8.50 6.96 -1.48
CA SER A 59 8.44 5.93 -0.45
C SER A 59 7.02 5.86 0.10
N ILE A 60 6.45 4.65 0.12
CA ILE A 60 5.10 4.39 0.63
C ILE A 60 5.17 3.14 1.50
N GLN A 61 4.59 3.20 2.69
CA GLN A 61 4.35 2.04 3.54
C GLN A 61 3.00 1.42 3.19
N ILE A 62 2.98 0.09 3.09
CA ILE A 62 1.76 -0.69 2.85
C ILE A 62 1.60 -1.63 4.05
N GLU A 63 0.60 -1.38 4.88
CA GLU A 63 0.18 -2.28 5.95
C GLU A 63 -0.89 -3.22 5.42
N VAL A 64 -0.78 -4.51 5.78
CA VAL A 64 -1.75 -5.54 5.40
C VAL A 64 -2.38 -6.11 6.67
N ASN A 65 -3.71 -6.09 6.73
CA ASN A 65 -4.42 -6.65 7.88
C ASN A 65 -4.20 -8.17 7.97
N LYS A 66 -3.70 -8.64 9.12
CA LYS A 66 -3.32 -10.04 9.32
C LYS A 66 -4.47 -11.01 9.07
N ARG A 67 -5.71 -10.64 9.42
CA ARG A 67 -6.92 -11.46 9.16
C ARG A 67 -7.11 -11.85 7.69
N LEU A 68 -6.44 -11.17 6.75
CA LEU A 68 -6.51 -11.49 5.33
C LEU A 68 -5.66 -12.71 4.96
N TYR A 69 -4.67 -13.06 5.77
CA TYR A 69 -3.71 -14.10 5.41
C TYR A 69 -3.32 -15.04 6.53
N MET A 70 -3.57 -14.70 7.79
CA MET A 70 -3.23 -15.52 8.95
C MET A 70 -4.23 -15.38 10.09
N ASP A 71 -4.33 -16.44 10.88
CA ASP A 71 -4.96 -16.38 12.19
C ASP A 71 -4.03 -15.66 13.18
N GLU A 72 -4.51 -14.59 13.82
CA GLU A 72 -3.67 -13.72 14.66
C GLU A 72 -3.22 -14.37 15.96
N ASN A 73 -3.96 -15.36 16.46
CA ASN A 73 -3.64 -16.04 17.72
C ASN A 73 -2.58 -17.13 17.51
N THR A 74 -2.71 -17.88 16.43
CA THR A 74 -1.85 -19.04 16.12
C THR A 74 -0.70 -18.69 15.17
N GLN A 75 -0.77 -17.53 14.52
CA GLN A 75 0.14 -17.08 13.46
C GLN A 75 0.22 -18.03 12.25
N LYS A 76 -0.72 -18.97 12.13
CA LYS A 76 -0.77 -19.88 11.00
C LYS A 76 -1.41 -19.20 9.81
N LEU A 77 -0.78 -19.35 8.65
CA LEU A 77 -1.36 -18.93 7.39
C LEU A 77 -2.62 -19.73 7.08
N HIS A 78 -3.59 -19.08 6.45
CA HIS A 78 -4.79 -19.72 5.91
C HIS A 78 -4.93 -19.40 4.41
N ALA A 79 -5.98 -19.90 3.77
CA ALA A 79 -6.17 -19.81 2.31
C ALA A 79 -6.07 -18.37 1.75
N GLY A 80 -6.51 -17.36 2.52
CA GLY A 80 -6.40 -15.95 2.14
C GLY A 80 -4.97 -15.45 1.85
N PHE A 81 -3.93 -16.12 2.36
CA PHE A 81 -2.54 -15.80 2.04
C PHE A 81 -2.25 -15.84 0.54
N LEU A 82 -2.82 -16.81 -0.19
CA LEU A 82 -2.63 -16.93 -1.64
C LEU A 82 -3.22 -15.73 -2.38
N SER A 83 -4.36 -15.21 -1.91
CA SER A 83 -4.99 -14.00 -2.46
C SER A 83 -4.15 -12.75 -2.22
N VAL A 84 -3.69 -12.54 -0.97
CA VAL A 84 -2.82 -11.41 -0.61
C VAL A 84 -1.51 -11.46 -1.40
N ARG A 85 -0.87 -12.63 -1.49
CA ARG A 85 0.35 -12.83 -2.28
C ARG A 85 0.14 -12.46 -3.74
N ARG A 86 -0.95 -12.94 -4.35
CA ARG A 86 -1.26 -12.65 -5.76
C ARG A 86 -1.44 -11.15 -5.99
N VAL A 87 -2.23 -10.45 -5.18
CA VAL A 87 -2.47 -9.01 -5.38
C VAL A 87 -1.19 -8.18 -5.21
N LEU A 88 -0.33 -8.53 -4.24
CA LEU A 88 0.94 -7.83 -4.05
C LEU A 88 1.94 -8.09 -5.19
N LEU A 89 1.94 -9.30 -5.76
CA LEU A 89 2.73 -9.61 -6.95
C LEU A 89 2.23 -8.83 -8.18
N GLU A 90 0.92 -8.79 -8.40
CA GLU A 90 0.32 -7.97 -9.46
C GLU A 90 0.64 -6.49 -9.27
N LEU A 91 0.55 -5.98 -8.03
CA LEU A 91 0.89 -4.60 -7.71
C LEU A 91 2.35 -4.30 -8.09
N SER A 92 3.27 -5.14 -7.64
CA SER A 92 4.69 -5.00 -7.96
C SER A 92 4.95 -5.01 -9.48
N GLN A 93 4.30 -5.91 -10.21
CA GLN A 93 4.41 -5.99 -11.66
C GLN A 93 3.88 -4.73 -12.36
N GLN A 94 2.78 -4.15 -11.90
CA GLN A 94 2.25 -2.91 -12.47
C GLN A 94 3.17 -1.73 -12.15
N LEU A 95 3.70 -1.64 -10.93
CA LEU A 95 4.67 -0.60 -10.56
C LEU A 95 5.94 -0.67 -11.43
N LEU A 96 6.42 -1.87 -11.77
CA LEU A 96 7.55 -2.07 -12.68
C LEU A 96 7.26 -1.65 -14.12
N ARG A 97 6.01 -1.74 -14.58
CA ARG A 97 5.59 -1.23 -15.90
C ARG A 97 5.52 0.29 -15.94
N GLY A 98 5.51 0.93 -14.77
CA GLY A 98 5.37 2.37 -14.60
C GLY A 98 3.94 2.75 -14.22
N VAL A 99 3.86 3.78 -13.38
CA VAL A 99 2.61 4.50 -13.10
C VAL A 99 2.71 5.80 -13.90
N PRO A 100 1.70 6.17 -14.70
CA PRO A 100 1.65 7.49 -15.31
C PRO A 100 1.52 8.51 -14.18
N LEU A 101 2.63 9.17 -13.84
CA LEU A 101 2.69 10.24 -12.85
C LEU A 101 2.74 11.54 -13.64
N HIS A 102 1.64 12.29 -13.57
CA HIS A 102 1.39 13.49 -14.38
C HIS A 102 1.26 13.19 -15.87
N ASP A 103 0.34 13.90 -16.54
CA ASP A 103 0.25 13.87 -18.00
C ASP A 103 1.51 14.51 -18.57
N ALA A 104 2.10 13.88 -19.59
CA ALA A 104 3.13 14.49 -20.43
C ALA A 104 2.51 15.53 -21.37
#